data_AF-A0A9X2E9N7-F1
#
_entry.id   AF-A0A9X2E9N7-F1
#
_cell.length_a   1.000
_cell.length_b   1.000
_cell.length_c   1.000
_cell.angle_alpha   90.00
_cell.angle_beta   90.00
_cell.angle_gamma   90.00
#
_symmetry.space_group_name_H-M   'P 1'
#
loop_
_entity.id
_entity.type
_entity.pdbx_description
1 polymer ?
#
loop_
_entity_poly.entity_id
_entity_poly.type
_entity_poly.pdbx_seq_one_letter_code
_entity_poly.pdbx_strand_id
1 'polypeptide(L)'
;MSTPAEAAQVLAKCACFDPSFSRPDKALAVGWAEAFSRYDLELPDLLEAVTRHYVESAERAMPTHLIRHAREIRRDRAEREKAHQAALEAPPASPEHRAEVLRLVRDLADRKALS
;
A
#
# COMPACT_ATOMS: atom_id res chain seq x y z
N MET A 1 -4.27 16.98 3.47
CA MET A 1 -5.11 17.62 2.42
C MET A 1 -4.39 17.54 1.08
N SER A 2 -4.99 16.92 0.07
CA SER A 2 -4.38 16.76 -1.26
C SER A 2 -4.48 18.05 -2.06
N THR A 3 -3.38 18.50 -2.63
CA THR A 3 -3.28 19.73 -3.44
C THR A 3 -3.57 19.46 -4.92
N PRO A 4 -3.94 20.49 -5.71
CA PRO A 4 -4.06 20.35 -7.17
C PRO A 4 -2.77 19.87 -7.84
N ALA A 5 -1.60 20.22 -7.30
CA ALA A 5 -0.31 19.76 -7.84
C ALA A 5 -0.12 18.25 -7.64
N GLU A 6 -0.54 17.72 -6.49
CA GLU A 6 -0.52 16.27 -6.23
C GLU A 6 -1.56 15.53 -7.09
N ALA A 7 -2.76 16.08 -7.22
CA ALA A 7 -3.78 15.51 -8.11
C ALA A 7 -3.33 15.48 -9.57
N ALA A 8 -2.60 16.51 -10.04
CA ALA A 8 -2.01 16.52 -11.38
C ALA A 8 -0.98 15.39 -11.58
N GLN A 9 -0.21 15.03 -10.55
CA GLN A 9 0.71 13.88 -10.62
C GLN A 9 -0.04 12.55 -10.72
N VAL A 10 -1.15 12.40 -9.99
CA VAL A 10 -2.02 11.22 -10.09
C VAL A 10 -2.61 11.10 -11.50
N LEU A 11 -3.16 12.20 -12.04
CA LEU A 11 -3.68 12.26 -13.41
C LEU A 11 -2.60 11.92 -14.45
N ALA A 12 -1.38 12.44 -14.28
CA ALA A 12 -0.26 12.14 -15.16
C ALA A 12 0.09 10.64 -15.13
N LYS A 13 0.08 10.03 -13.93
CA LYS A 13 0.29 8.58 -13.80
C LYS A 13 -0.82 7.77 -14.47
N CYS A 14 -2.09 8.18 -14.37
CA CYS A 14 -3.18 7.54 -15.10
C CYS A 14 -2.94 7.58 -16.62
N ALA A 15 -2.48 8.71 -17.16
CA ALA A 15 -2.15 8.84 -18.57
C ALA A 15 -0.95 7.99 -19.04
N CYS A 16 -0.09 7.52 -18.13
CA CYS A 16 0.94 6.53 -18.46
C CYS A 16 0.37 5.13 -18.69
N PHE A 17 -0.76 4.79 -18.06
CA PHE A 17 -1.42 3.49 -18.19
C PHE A 17 -2.50 3.47 -19.27
N ASP A 18 -3.26 4.56 -19.41
CA ASP A 18 -4.35 4.71 -20.39
C ASP A 18 -3.97 5.81 -21.40
N PRO A 19 -3.55 5.47 -22.64
CA PRO A 19 -3.24 6.45 -23.68
C PRO A 19 -4.40 7.36 -24.07
N SER A 20 -5.64 6.96 -23.76
CA SER A 20 -6.86 7.73 -24.03
C SER A 20 -7.28 8.60 -22.85
N PHE A 21 -6.53 8.56 -21.74
CA PHE A 21 -6.81 9.34 -20.55
C PHE A 21 -6.64 10.83 -20.82
N SER A 22 -7.51 11.64 -20.22
CA SER A 22 -7.45 13.10 -20.33
C SER A 22 -6.10 13.61 -19.83
N ARG A 23 -5.43 14.44 -20.64
CA ARG A 23 -4.21 15.12 -20.17
C ARG A 23 -4.54 15.95 -18.93
N PRO A 24 -3.63 16.04 -17.94
CA PRO A 24 -3.86 16.87 -16.77
C PRO A 24 -4.05 18.32 -17.19
N ASP A 25 -5.21 18.91 -16.88
CA ASP A 25 -5.42 20.35 -16.90
C ASP A 25 -5.72 20.87 -15.50
N LYS A 26 -5.66 22.19 -15.32
CA LYS A 26 -5.81 22.82 -14.01
C LYS A 26 -7.19 22.57 -13.38
N ALA A 27 -8.26 22.62 -14.16
CA ALA A 27 -9.61 22.44 -13.65
C ALA A 27 -9.84 20.98 -13.22
N LEU A 28 -9.37 20.02 -14.03
CA LEU A 28 -9.43 18.61 -13.71
C LEU A 28 -8.64 18.28 -12.44
N ALA A 29 -7.44 18.84 -12.30
CA ALA A 29 -6.60 18.67 -11.12
C ALA A 29 -7.25 19.24 -9.85
N VAL A 30 -7.93 20.40 -9.93
CA VAL A 30 -8.69 20.95 -8.79
C VAL A 30 -9.82 20.01 -8.39
N GLY A 31 -10.64 19.55 -9.34
CA GLY A 31 -11.77 18.65 -9.02
C GLY A 31 -11.32 17.32 -8.39
N TRP A 32 -10.20 16.77 -8.86
CA TRP A 32 -9.61 15.57 -8.25
C TRP A 32 -9.05 15.83 -6.85
N ALA A 33 -8.36 16.96 -6.65
CA ALA A 33 -7.83 17.36 -5.34
C ALA A 33 -8.95 17.53 -4.30
N GLU A 34 -10.10 18.11 -4.70
CA GLU A 34 -11.28 18.22 -3.84
C GLU A 34 -11.83 16.84 -3.44
N ALA A 35 -11.92 15.91 -4.40
CA ALA A 35 -12.40 14.56 -4.14
C ALA A 35 -11.48 13.80 -3.17
N PHE A 36 -10.15 13.91 -3.36
CA PHE A 36 -9.17 13.25 -2.50
C PHE A 36 -9.10 13.87 -1.10
N SER A 37 -9.21 15.20 -1.01
CA SER A 37 -9.18 15.94 0.25
C SER A 37 -10.31 15.56 1.20
N ARG A 38 -11.47 15.10 0.70
CA ARG A 38 -12.59 14.61 1.54
C ARG A 38 -12.21 13.46 2.46
N TYR A 39 -11.17 12.69 2.13
CA TYR A 39 -10.74 11.51 2.89
C TYR A 39 -9.31 11.64 3.44
N ASP A 40 -8.74 12.84 3.32
CA ASP A 40 -7.37 13.18 3.68
C ASP A 40 -6.37 12.15 3.12
N LEU A 41 -6.46 11.92 1.81
CA LEU A 41 -5.57 10.98 1.12
C LEU A 41 -4.25 11.65 0.78
N GLU A 42 -3.17 10.91 1.00
CA GLU A 42 -1.82 11.36 0.71
C GLU A 42 -1.39 10.91 -0.69
N LEU A 43 -0.50 11.69 -1.32
CA LEU A 43 0.00 11.40 -2.66
C LEU A 43 0.55 9.96 -2.82
N PRO A 44 1.34 9.40 -1.88
CA PRO A 44 1.85 8.03 -2.02
C PRO A 44 0.74 6.97 -2.16
N ASP A 45 -0.33 7.09 -1.37
CA ASP A 45 -1.45 6.14 -1.41
C ASP A 45 -2.24 6.27 -2.72
N LEU A 46 -2.40 7.50 -3.21
CA LEU A 46 -3.07 7.79 -4.48
C LEU A 46 -2.26 7.26 -5.68
N LEU A 47 -0.94 7.43 -5.69
CA LEU A 47 -0.09 6.91 -6.75
C LEU A 47 -0.10 5.38 -6.76
N GLU A 48 -0.05 4.73 -5.61
CA GLU A 48 -0.16 3.28 -5.52
C GLU A 48 -1.54 2.78 -5.94
N ALA A 49 -2.61 3.51 -5.58
CA ALA A 49 -3.96 3.23 -6.04
C ALA A 49 -4.09 3.23 -7.56
N VAL A 50 -3.38 4.11 -8.28
CA VAL A 50 -3.36 4.10 -9.76
C VAL A 50 -2.72 2.82 -10.28
N THR A 51 -1.56 2.41 -9.75
CA THR A 51 -0.93 1.14 -10.14
C THR A 51 -1.90 -0.01 -9.90
N ARG A 52 -2.46 -0.10 -8.70
CA ARG A 52 -3.35 -1.19 -8.30
C ARG A 52 -4.59 -1.26 -9.19
N HIS A 53 -5.23 -0.13 -9.47
CA HIS A 53 -6.40 -0.06 -10.35
C HIS A 53 -6.10 -0.66 -11.72
N TYR A 54 -5.00 -0.25 -12.37
CA TYR A 54 -4.66 -0.72 -13.72
C TYR A 54 -4.06 -2.13 -13.76
N VAL A 55 -3.63 -2.68 -12.62
CA VAL A 55 -3.28 -4.10 -12.49
C VAL A 55 -4.54 -4.96 -12.36
N GLU A 56 -5.54 -4.49 -11.63
CA GLU A 56 -6.76 -5.25 -11.33
C GLU A 56 -7.88 -5.05 -12.36
N SER A 57 -7.86 -3.96 -13.13
CA SER A 57 -8.91 -3.56 -14.07
C SER A 57 -8.37 -2.87 -15.30
N ALA A 58 -9.02 -3.10 -16.44
CA ALA A 58 -8.77 -2.38 -17.69
C ALA A 58 -9.64 -1.11 -17.84
N GLU A 59 -10.53 -0.83 -16.89
CA GLU A 59 -11.40 0.34 -16.94
C GLU A 59 -10.60 1.63 -16.75
N ARG A 60 -11.07 2.72 -17.35
CA ARG A 60 -10.51 4.04 -17.12
C ARG A 60 -10.61 4.41 -15.63
N ALA A 61 -9.50 4.87 -15.05
CA ALA A 61 -9.48 5.31 -13.67
C ALA A 61 -10.37 6.54 -13.44
N MET A 62 -11.16 6.52 -12.37
CA MET A 62 -11.99 7.63 -11.92
C MET A 62 -11.65 7.93 -10.46
N PRO A 63 -11.92 9.15 -9.93
CA PRO A 63 -11.60 9.49 -8.55
C PRO A 63 -12.14 8.48 -7.54
N THR A 64 -13.35 7.98 -7.73
CA THR A 64 -13.98 6.99 -6.85
C THR A 64 -13.21 5.66 -6.78
N HIS A 65 -12.60 5.22 -7.89
CA HIS A 65 -11.80 4.00 -7.93
C HIS A 65 -10.53 4.18 -7.09
N LEU A 66 -9.83 5.30 -7.30
CA LEU A 66 -8.58 5.59 -6.62
C LEU A 66 -8.79 5.85 -5.13
N ILE A 67 -9.88 6.54 -4.75
CA ILE A 67 -10.24 6.76 -3.34
C ILE A 67 -10.43 5.43 -2.62
N ARG A 68 -11.14 4.47 -3.24
CA ARG A 68 -11.35 3.14 -2.66
C ARG A 68 -10.01 2.45 -2.41
N HIS A 69 -9.19 2.31 -3.45
CA HIS A 69 -7.89 1.65 -3.36
C HIS A 69 -6.93 2.35 -2.38
N ALA A 70 -6.84 3.68 -2.41
CA ALA A 70 -5.96 4.44 -1.51
C ALA A 70 -6.34 4.24 -0.04
N ARG A 71 -7.64 4.17 0.27
CA ARG A 71 -8.12 3.89 1.63
C ARG A 71 -7.79 2.47 2.08
N GLU A 72 -7.91 1.49 1.19
CA GLU A 72 -7.49 0.11 1.45
C GLU A 72 -5.97 0.05 1.70
N ILE A 73 -5.17 0.67 0.84
CA ILE A 73 -3.70 0.73 0.98
C ILE A 73 -3.28 1.36 2.31
N ARG A 74 -3.90 2.49 2.69
CA ARG A 74 -3.63 3.15 3.97
C ARG A 74 -3.99 2.26 5.15
N ARG A 75 -5.11 1.56 5.07
CA ARG A 75 -5.55 0.60 6.09
C ARG A 75 -4.56 -0.56 6.21
N ASP A 76 -4.17 -1.17 5.09
CA ASP A 76 -3.23 -2.30 5.06
C ASP A 76 -1.85 -1.88 5.60
N ARG A 77 -1.42 -0.63 5.36
CA ARG A 77 -0.19 -0.08 5.97
C ARG A 77 -0.34 0.04 7.49
N ALA A 78 -1.42 0.65 7.97
CA ALA A 78 -1.67 0.82 9.40
C ALA A 78 -1.79 -0.52 10.14
N GLU A 79 -2.44 -1.52 9.53
CA GLU A 79 -2.55 -2.87 10.08
C GLU A 79 -1.18 -3.56 10.19
N ARG A 80 -0.32 -3.43 9.16
CA ARG A 80 1.05 -3.96 9.19
C ARG A 80 1.91 -3.28 10.25
N GLU A 81 1.82 -1.96 10.37
CA GLU A 81 2.57 -1.20 11.38
C GLU A 81 2.14 -1.58 12.80
N LYS A 82 0.83 -1.69 13.03
CA LYS A 82 0.30 -2.17 14.31
C LYS A 82 0.77 -3.60 14.63
N ALA A 83 0.73 -4.50 13.65
CA ALA A 83 1.23 -5.87 13.84
C ALA A 83 2.73 -5.91 14.14
N HIS A 84 3.52 -5.06 13.48
CA HIS A 84 4.95 -4.92 13.73
C HIS A 84 5.21 -4.40 15.15
N GLN A 85 4.51 -3.35 15.58
CA GLN A 85 4.64 -2.80 16.92
C GLN A 85 4.28 -3.83 17.99
N ALA A 86 3.17 -4.56 17.80
CA ALA A 86 2.77 -5.63 18.71
C ALA A 86 3.83 -6.75 18.81
N ALA A 87 4.55 -7.05 17.72
CA ALA A 87 5.63 -8.02 17.72
C ALA A 87 6.88 -7.53 18.48
N LEU A 88 7.17 -6.23 18.45
CA LEU A 88 8.27 -5.61 19.20
C LEU A 88 7.97 -5.54 20.71
N GLU A 89 6.70 -5.29 21.07
CA GLU A 89 6.24 -5.23 22.46
C GLU A 89 5.98 -6.60 23.09
N ALA A 90 5.94 -7.66 22.29
CA ALA A 90 5.69 -9.01 22.76
C ALA A 90 6.77 -9.42 23.79
N PRO A 91 6.38 -10.03 24.93
CA PRO A 91 7.34 -10.53 25.89
C PRO A 91 8.27 -11.54 25.22
N PRO A 92 9.54 -11.61 25.66
CA PRO A 92 10.47 -12.59 25.14
C PRO A 92 9.86 -13.99 25.24
N ALA A 93 10.05 -14.80 24.19
CA ALA A 93 9.66 -16.21 24.20
C ALA A 93 10.07 -16.88 25.52
N SER A 94 9.16 -17.66 26.10
CA SER A 94 9.42 -18.33 27.37
C SER A 94 10.67 -19.22 27.26
N PRO A 95 11.39 -19.48 28.37
CA PRO A 95 12.55 -20.37 28.35
C PRO A 95 12.24 -21.73 27.70
N GLU A 96 11.05 -22.26 27.91
CA GLU A 96 10.58 -23.53 27.35
C GLU A 96 10.43 -23.45 25.83
N HIS A 97 9.80 -22.38 25.32
CA HIS A 97 9.63 -22.18 23.89
C HIS A 97 10.97 -21.93 23.18
N ARG A 98 11.90 -21.22 23.84
CA ARG A 98 13.27 -21.05 23.34
C ARG A 98 14.01 -22.38 23.26
N ALA A 99 13.92 -23.22 24.29
CA ALA A 99 14.53 -24.54 24.29
C ALA A 99 13.98 -25.44 23.17
N GLU A 100 12.67 -25.39 22.93
CA GLU A 100 12.02 -26.11 21.83
C GLU A 100 12.53 -25.65 20.45
N VAL A 101 12.58 -24.34 20.21
CA VAL A 101 13.09 -23.79 18.93
C VAL A 101 14.55 -24.19 18.71
N LEU A 102 15.40 -24.09 19.73
CA LEU A 102 16.81 -24.48 19.62
C LEU A 102 16.98 -25.98 19.32
N ARG A 103 16.11 -26.84 19.85
CA ARG A 103 16.08 -28.27 19.51
C ARG A 103 15.73 -28.46 18.04
N LEU A 104 14.68 -27.80 17.55
CA LEU A 104 14.26 -27.90 16.15
C LEU A 104 15.33 -27.39 15.17
N VAL A 105 16.03 -26.30 15.50
CA VAL A 105 17.15 -25.78 14.71
C VAL A 105 18.28 -26.80 14.64
N ARG A 106 18.60 -27.48 15.75
CA ARG A 106 19.62 -28.52 15.79
C ARG A 106 19.25 -29.73 14.93
N ASP A 107 18.03 -30.24 15.07
CA ASP A 107 17.52 -31.35 14.26
C ASP A 107 17.51 -31.03 12.75
N LEU A 108 17.32 -29.76 12.38
CA LEU A 108 17.42 -29.32 10.98
C LEU A 108 18.87 -29.25 10.49
N ALA A 109 19.79 -28.76 11.33
CA ALA A 109 21.21 -28.69 11.02
C ALA A 109 21.80 -30.10 10.79
N ASP A 110 21.45 -31.05 11.68
CA ASP A 110 21.91 -32.44 11.59
C ASP A 110 21.42 -33.13 10.30
N ARG A 111 20.15 -32.91 9.93
CA ARG A 111 19.62 -33.43 8.65
C ARG A 111 20.31 -32.84 7.43
N LYS A 112 20.65 -31.55 7.46
CA LYS A 112 21.40 -30.91 6.35
C LYS A 112 22.84 -31.40 6.25
N ALA A 113 23.47 -31.79 7.37
CA ALA A 113 24.84 -32.31 7.37
C ALA A 113 24.95 -33.76 6.85
N LEU A 114 23.82 -34.49 6.80
CA LEU A 114 23.73 -35.87 6.30
C LEU A 114 23.28 -35.96 4.83
N SER A 115 23.05 -34.81 4.18
CA SER A 115 22.63 -34.64 2.78
C SER A 115 23.76 -34.06 1.95
#